data_AF-K2D8W4-F1
#
_entry.id   AF-K2D8W4-F1
#
_cell.length_a   1.000
_cell.length_b   1.000
_cell.length_c   1.000
_cell.angle_alpha   90.00
_cell.angle_beta   90.00
_cell.angle_gamma   90.00
#
_symmetry.space_group_name_H-M   'P 1'
#
loop_
_entity.id
_entity.type
_entity.pdbx_description
1 polymer ?
#
loop_
_entity_poly.entity_id
_entity_poly.type
_entity_poly.pdbx_seq_one_letter_code
_entity_poly.pdbx_strand_id
1 'polypeptide(L)'
;MNNPVIFYAESEEEFWQRAKEDTVLAIRETLQNQKECRIGLAGGSTPKHLYELLANEKLPWNRIRLILVDERFVPSDHPESNLRMIRETLVKKIPLPPENLLSFDTALPKESAVQEMNRKLKDLLNGRKPLFDFLILGAGADGHIAALFEGEAALESQELATESNAKRTIVQERLTLTTKALEQSARALILLKGPEKLAVVQTLEGGSDALRLTALNRLLPKMTVKVLAFLR
;
A
#
# COMPACT_ATOMS: atom_id res chain seq x y z
N MET A 1 -16.23 -3.93 -15.89
CA MET A 1 -15.46 -3.86 -14.63
C MET A 1 -14.08 -4.39 -14.93
N ASN A 2 -13.02 -3.72 -14.51
CA ASN A 2 -11.67 -4.30 -14.58
C ASN A 2 -11.60 -5.36 -13.49
N ASN A 3 -11.74 -6.62 -13.87
CA ASN A 3 -11.51 -7.72 -12.95
C ASN A 3 -10.01 -7.78 -12.61
N PRO A 4 -9.65 -8.03 -11.34
CA PRO A 4 -8.25 -8.20 -10.99
C PRO A 4 -7.66 -9.40 -11.74
N VAL A 5 -6.41 -9.29 -12.15
CA VAL A 5 -5.64 -10.44 -12.64
C VAL A 5 -5.09 -11.17 -11.42
N ILE A 6 -5.62 -12.35 -11.12
CA ILE A 6 -5.19 -13.17 -9.98
C ILE A 6 -4.17 -14.19 -10.48
N PHE A 7 -3.03 -14.26 -9.80
CA PHE A 7 -1.98 -15.23 -10.05
C PHE A 7 -1.70 -16.02 -8.78
N TYR A 8 -1.84 -17.33 -8.89
CA TYR A 8 -1.53 -18.28 -7.82
C TYR A 8 -0.10 -18.78 -7.98
N ALA A 9 0.77 -18.44 -7.05
CA ALA A 9 2.13 -18.98 -7.03
C ALA A 9 2.11 -20.43 -6.53
N GLU A 10 2.87 -21.29 -7.20
CA GLU A 10 3.00 -22.71 -6.86
C GLU A 10 3.97 -22.93 -5.69
N SER A 11 4.86 -21.95 -5.47
CA SER A 11 5.85 -21.94 -4.39
C SER A 11 6.02 -20.54 -3.79
N GLU A 12 6.59 -20.49 -2.58
CA GLU A 12 6.95 -19.22 -1.95
C GLU A 12 8.03 -18.47 -2.75
N GLU A 13 8.98 -19.19 -3.35
CA GLU A 13 10.02 -18.61 -4.20
C GLU A 13 9.41 -17.88 -5.41
N GLU A 14 8.48 -18.53 -6.11
CA GLU A 14 7.79 -17.92 -7.25
C GLU A 14 7.00 -16.69 -6.84
N PHE A 15 6.30 -16.74 -5.70
CA PHE A 15 5.55 -15.60 -5.17
C PHE A 15 6.46 -14.37 -5.02
N TRP A 16 7.62 -14.54 -4.39
CA TRP A 16 8.56 -13.46 -4.14
C TRP A 16 9.29 -12.99 -5.39
N GLN A 17 9.71 -13.93 -6.25
CA GLN A 17 10.30 -13.59 -7.54
C GLN A 17 9.35 -12.72 -8.35
N ARG A 18 8.08 -13.13 -8.46
CA ARG A 18 7.09 -12.39 -9.25
C ARG A 18 6.74 -11.04 -8.65
N ALA A 19 6.57 -10.96 -7.33
CA ALA A 19 6.31 -9.70 -6.63
C ALA A 19 7.43 -8.67 -6.87
N LYS A 20 8.68 -9.13 -6.82
CA LYS A 20 9.86 -8.30 -7.11
C LYS A 20 9.90 -7.88 -8.57
N GLU A 21 9.75 -8.82 -9.51
CA GLU A 21 9.81 -8.56 -10.95
C GLU A 21 8.71 -7.59 -11.40
N ASP A 22 7.47 -7.78 -10.96
CA ASP A 22 6.34 -6.90 -11.28
C ASP A 22 6.62 -5.47 -10.77
N THR A 23 7.16 -5.34 -9.56
CA THR A 23 7.48 -4.04 -8.97
C THR A 23 8.62 -3.35 -9.74
N VAL A 24 9.71 -4.06 -10.02
CA VAL A 24 10.85 -3.53 -10.77
C VAL A 24 10.43 -3.12 -12.18
N LEU A 25 9.60 -3.93 -12.84
CA LEU A 25 9.07 -3.62 -14.16
C LEU A 25 8.21 -2.36 -14.13
N ALA A 26 7.28 -2.24 -13.19
CA ALA A 26 6.43 -1.06 -13.04
C ALA A 26 7.26 0.23 -12.84
N ILE A 27 8.32 0.16 -12.03
CA ILE A 27 9.24 1.28 -11.82
C ILE A 27 9.97 1.64 -13.12
N ARG A 28 10.55 0.66 -13.82
CA ARG A 28 11.31 0.89 -15.05
C ARG A 28 10.44 1.49 -16.15
N GLU A 29 9.25 0.94 -16.37
CA GLU A 29 8.29 1.46 -17.37
C GLU A 29 7.85 2.89 -17.04
N THR A 30 7.61 3.19 -15.77
CA THR A 30 7.26 4.55 -15.33
C THR A 30 8.40 5.52 -15.65
N LEU A 31 9.64 5.16 -15.30
CA LEU A 31 10.79 6.04 -15.44
C LEU A 31 11.35 6.16 -16.86
N GLN A 32 10.86 5.36 -17.81
CA GLN A 32 11.09 5.60 -19.24
C GLN A 32 10.36 6.86 -19.73
N ASN A 33 9.18 7.14 -19.17
CA ASN A 33 8.30 8.21 -19.66
C ASN A 33 8.15 9.37 -18.67
N GLN A 34 8.57 9.18 -17.42
CA GLN A 34 8.38 10.14 -16.34
C GLN A 34 9.67 10.42 -15.58
N LYS A 35 9.79 11.64 -15.05
CA LYS A 35 10.97 12.05 -14.25
C LYS A 35 11.04 11.32 -12.90
N GLU A 36 9.89 11.00 -12.32
CA GLU A 36 9.74 10.39 -10.99
C GLU A 36 8.71 9.24 -11.05
N CYS A 37 8.93 8.19 -10.26
CA CYS A 37 7.96 7.12 -9.99
C CYS A 37 7.48 7.22 -8.54
N ARG A 38 6.16 7.32 -8.34
CA ARG A 38 5.52 7.44 -7.03
C ARG A 38 4.89 6.11 -6.63
N ILE A 39 5.35 5.54 -5.52
CA ILE A 39 4.96 4.22 -5.05
C ILE A 39 4.28 4.31 -3.68
N GLY A 40 3.06 3.78 -3.58
CA GLY A 40 2.39 3.58 -2.29
C GLY A 40 2.88 2.33 -1.58
N LEU A 41 3.24 2.44 -0.30
CA LEU A 41 3.77 1.35 0.52
C LEU A 41 2.84 1.02 1.69
N ALA A 42 2.44 -0.24 1.80
CA ALA A 42 1.69 -0.79 2.93
C ALA A 42 2.60 -1.33 4.05
N GLY A 43 2.07 -1.35 5.26
CA GLY A 43 2.65 -2.10 6.37
C GLY A 43 2.46 -3.61 6.27
N GLY A 44 2.96 -4.33 7.29
CA GLY A 44 2.73 -5.78 7.46
C GLY A 44 3.90 -6.67 7.05
N SER A 45 3.83 -7.95 7.42
CA SER A 45 4.89 -8.94 7.22
C SER A 45 5.13 -9.29 5.74
N THR A 46 4.08 -9.35 4.93
CA THR A 46 4.20 -9.68 3.50
C THR A 46 4.89 -8.56 2.71
N PRO A 47 4.46 -7.28 2.79
CA PRO A 47 5.18 -6.18 2.15
C PRO A 47 6.60 -6.00 2.69
N LYS A 48 6.82 -6.20 3.99
CA LYS A 48 8.16 -6.16 4.61
C LYS A 48 9.18 -7.01 3.85
N HIS A 49 8.83 -8.24 3.51
CA HIS A 49 9.77 -9.13 2.83
C HIS A 49 10.05 -8.69 1.39
N LEU A 50 9.04 -8.23 0.66
CA LEU A 50 9.24 -7.62 -0.66
C LEU A 50 10.21 -6.42 -0.57
N TYR A 51 10.11 -5.60 0.47
CA TYR A 51 11.00 -4.46 0.69
C TYR A 51 12.45 -4.88 0.92
N GLU A 52 12.69 -5.97 1.64
CA GLU A 52 14.02 -6.56 1.80
C GLU A 52 14.60 -7.04 0.46
N LEU A 53 13.78 -7.62 -0.42
CA LEU A 53 14.19 -8.03 -1.76
C LEU A 53 14.52 -6.82 -2.65
N LEU A 54 13.64 -5.81 -2.66
CA LEU A 54 13.83 -4.59 -3.45
C LEU A 54 15.04 -3.78 -3.01
N ALA A 55 15.42 -3.84 -1.73
CA ALA A 55 16.64 -3.18 -1.24
C ALA A 55 17.92 -3.68 -1.93
N ASN A 56 17.91 -4.88 -2.50
CA ASN A 56 19.04 -5.45 -3.24
C ASN A 56 19.02 -5.11 -4.74
N GLU A 57 17.96 -4.45 -5.23
CA GLU A 57 17.81 -4.11 -6.64
C GLU A 57 18.48 -2.78 -6.99
N LYS A 58 19.13 -2.74 -8.17
CA LYS A 58 19.74 -1.53 -8.72
C LYS A 58 18.66 -0.67 -9.40
N LEU A 59 17.98 0.14 -8.61
CA LEU A 59 16.95 1.07 -9.06
C LEU A 59 17.43 2.53 -8.93
N PRO A 60 16.93 3.45 -9.77
CA PRO A 60 17.25 4.88 -9.68
C PRO A 60 16.50 5.52 -8.50
N TRP A 61 16.89 5.21 -7.26
CA TRP A 61 16.19 5.62 -6.04
C TRP A 61 16.02 7.14 -5.88
N ASN A 62 16.91 7.94 -6.44
CA ASN A 62 16.78 9.40 -6.51
C ASN A 62 15.56 9.88 -7.34
N ARG A 63 15.01 9.02 -8.19
CA ARG A 63 13.81 9.26 -9.00
C ARG A 63 12.58 8.51 -8.48
N ILE A 64 12.67 7.89 -7.32
CA ILE A 64 11.56 7.14 -6.72
C ILE A 64 11.09 7.89 -5.47
N ARG A 65 9.78 8.12 -5.37
CA ARG A 65 9.12 8.65 -4.18
C ARG A 65 8.28 7.54 -3.55
N LEU A 66 8.55 7.26 -2.29
CA LEU A 66 7.84 6.28 -1.46
C LEU A 66 6.84 6.99 -0.58
N ILE A 67 5.60 6.52 -0.55
CA ILE A 67 4.49 7.15 0.19
C ILE A 67 3.80 6.07 1.02
N LEU A 68 3.80 6.20 2.34
CA LEU A 68 3.10 5.25 3.20
C LEU A 68 1.58 5.41 3.04
N VAL A 69 0.88 4.29 2.85
CA VAL A 69 -0.59 4.30 2.69
C VAL A 69 -1.35 4.28 4.01
N ASP A 70 -0.72 3.82 5.08
CA ASP A 70 -1.26 3.84 6.43
C ASP A 70 -0.14 3.84 7.47
N GLU A 71 -0.47 4.24 8.69
CA GLU A 71 0.41 4.19 9.84
C GLU A 71 -0.38 3.93 11.14
N ARG A 72 0.29 3.25 12.07
CA ARG A 72 -0.11 3.03 13.45
C ARG A 72 0.19 4.34 14.18
N PHE A 73 -0.78 4.93 14.87
CA PHE A 73 -0.54 6.19 15.58
C PHE A 73 0.27 5.96 16.87
N VAL A 74 1.57 5.75 16.68
CA VAL A 74 2.59 5.49 17.71
C VAL A 74 3.88 6.23 17.32
N PRO A 75 4.83 6.44 18.25
CA PRO A 75 6.12 7.03 17.91
C PRO A 75 6.80 6.34 16.72
N SER A 76 7.53 7.11 15.90
CA SER A 76 8.11 6.61 14.64
C SER A 76 9.21 5.55 14.78
N ASP A 77 9.68 5.31 16.00
CA ASP A 77 10.63 4.26 16.41
C ASP A 77 9.95 3.10 17.17
N HIS A 78 8.64 3.16 17.36
CA HIS A 78 7.88 2.10 17.99
C HIS A 78 7.90 0.81 17.14
N PRO A 79 7.99 -0.40 17.72
CA PRO A 79 8.04 -1.67 16.97
C PRO A 79 6.87 -1.88 16.00
N GLU A 80 5.70 -1.34 16.34
CA GLU A 80 4.49 -1.41 15.50
C GLU A 80 4.43 -0.36 14.39
N SER A 81 5.38 0.57 14.28
CA SER A 81 5.36 1.60 13.22
C SER A 81 5.69 0.99 11.85
N ASN A 82 4.81 1.25 10.86
CA ASN A 82 5.06 0.94 9.46
C ASN A 82 6.27 1.72 8.93
N LEU A 83 6.42 2.99 9.32
CA LEU A 83 7.57 3.83 8.98
C LEU A 83 8.87 3.24 9.51
N ARG A 84 8.90 2.78 10.77
CA ARG A 84 10.06 2.07 11.30
C ARG A 84 10.40 0.84 10.45
N MET A 85 9.40 -0.02 10.21
CA MET A 85 9.58 -1.24 9.43
C MET A 85 10.16 -0.93 8.05
N ILE A 86 9.57 0.02 7.31
CA ILE A 86 10.02 0.42 5.96
C ILE A 86 11.43 1.02 6.00
N ARG A 87 11.75 1.80 7.03
CA ARG A 87 13.11 2.34 7.21
C ARG A 87 14.14 1.25 7.37
N GLU A 88 13.87 0.27 8.24
CA GLU A 88 14.79 -0.82 8.55
C GLU A 88 14.96 -1.80 7.40
N THR A 89 13.89 -2.10 6.67
CA THR A 89 13.91 -3.13 5.62
C THR A 89 14.37 -2.61 4.26
N LEU A 90 14.08 -1.34 3.95
CA LEU A 90 14.36 -0.71 2.67
C LEU A 90 15.23 0.54 2.79
N VAL A 91 14.70 1.62 3.39
CA VAL A 91 15.27 2.98 3.22
C VAL A 91 16.71 3.09 3.69
N LYS A 92 17.08 2.44 4.82
CA LYS A 92 18.46 2.43 5.33
C LYS A 92 19.46 1.70 4.43
N LYS A 93 18.98 0.90 3.47
CA LYS A 93 19.80 0.04 2.59
C LYS A 93 19.93 0.60 1.17
N ILE A 94 19.26 1.71 0.86
CA ILE A 94 19.22 2.30 -0.49
C ILE A 94 19.56 3.79 -0.46
N PRO A 95 20.10 4.37 -1.55
CA PRO A 95 20.37 5.81 -1.65
C PRO A 95 19.09 6.61 -1.98
N LEU A 96 18.07 6.54 -1.10
CA LEU A 96 16.84 7.32 -1.22
C LEU A 96 17.03 8.72 -0.62
N PRO A 97 16.78 9.81 -1.37
CA PRO A 97 16.74 11.15 -0.80
C PRO A 97 15.69 11.24 0.32
N PRO A 98 15.98 11.84 1.48
CA PRO A 98 15.04 11.89 2.60
C PRO A 98 13.68 12.50 2.24
N GLU A 99 13.66 13.51 1.37
CA GLU A 99 12.48 14.18 0.86
C GLU A 99 11.59 13.28 -0.02
N ASN A 100 12.12 12.15 -0.49
CA ASN A 100 11.39 11.16 -1.28
C ASN A 100 10.68 10.10 -0.42
N LEU A 101 10.77 10.17 0.91
CA LEU A 101 9.96 9.36 1.81
C LEU A 101 8.84 10.22 2.43
N LEU A 102 7.60 9.97 2.02
CA LEU A 102 6.42 10.60 2.57
C LEU A 102 5.71 9.65 3.55
N SER A 103 5.48 10.13 4.77
CA SER A 103 4.79 9.39 5.83
C SER A 103 3.98 10.35 6.70
N PHE A 104 3.09 9.79 7.51
CA PHE A 104 2.40 10.56 8.55
C PHE A 104 3.39 10.92 9.65
N ASP A 105 3.36 12.17 10.12
CA ASP A 105 4.15 12.58 11.28
C ASP A 105 3.37 12.26 12.56
N THR A 106 3.72 11.14 13.20
CA THR A 106 3.06 10.68 14.43
C THR A 106 3.55 11.39 15.69
N ALA A 107 4.48 12.35 15.57
CA ALA A 107 4.81 13.26 16.67
C ALA A 107 3.79 14.41 16.79
N LEU A 108 3.00 14.66 15.75
CA LEU A 108 1.92 15.64 15.75
C LEU A 108 0.61 15.05 16.32
N PRO A 109 -0.31 15.89 16.81
CA PRO A 109 -1.70 15.47 17.01
C PRO A 109 -2.28 14.87 15.71
N LYS A 110 -3.13 13.84 15.83
CA LYS A 110 -3.66 13.10 14.67
C LYS A 110 -4.27 14.00 13.61
N GLU A 111 -5.12 14.94 14.02
CA GLU A 111 -5.76 15.88 13.09
C GLU A 111 -4.71 16.68 12.30
N SER A 112 -3.68 17.19 12.97
CA SER A 112 -2.58 17.92 12.32
C SER A 112 -1.78 17.02 11.38
N ALA A 113 -1.48 15.78 11.78
CA ALA A 113 -0.80 14.79 10.94
C ALA A 113 -1.61 14.47 9.66
N VAL A 114 -2.93 14.34 9.79
CA VAL A 114 -3.87 14.12 8.67
C VAL A 114 -3.95 15.35 7.77
N GLN A 115 -4.06 16.56 8.33
CA GLN A 115 -4.10 17.81 7.57
C GLN A 115 -2.81 18.00 6.77
N GLU A 116 -1.65 17.75 7.39
CA GLU A 116 -0.36 17.85 6.73
C GLU A 116 -0.21 16.83 5.59
N MET A 117 -0.58 15.57 5.83
CA MET A 117 -0.59 14.55 4.78
C MET A 117 -1.52 14.94 3.63
N ASN A 118 -2.75 15.40 3.92
CA ASN A 118 -3.68 15.87 2.90
C ASN A 118 -3.10 17.00 2.05
N ARG A 119 -2.43 17.98 2.66
CA ARG A 119 -1.77 19.06 1.93
C ARG A 119 -0.68 18.52 1.00
N LYS A 120 0.23 17.69 1.53
CA LYS A 120 1.32 17.06 0.76
C LYS A 120 0.80 16.25 -0.44
N LEU A 121 -0.28 15.47 -0.25
CA LEU A 121 -0.88 14.68 -1.33
C LEU A 121 -1.61 15.55 -2.36
N LYS A 122 -2.30 16.62 -1.92
CA LYS A 122 -2.93 17.60 -2.84
C LYS A 122 -1.87 18.27 -3.71
N ASP A 123 -0.74 18.67 -3.14
CA ASP A 123 0.38 19.26 -3.88
C ASP A 123 0.94 18.29 -4.94
N LEU A 124 1.17 17.03 -4.56
CA LEU A 124 1.64 15.99 -5.49
C LEU A 124 0.63 15.70 -6.61
N LEU A 125 -0.64 15.59 -6.28
CA LEU A 125 -1.74 15.30 -7.22
C LEU A 125 -1.96 16.46 -8.20
N ASN A 126 -1.82 17.70 -7.74
CA ASN A 126 -1.91 18.90 -8.58
C ASN A 126 -0.73 19.01 -9.55
N GLY A 127 0.47 18.61 -9.11
CA GLY A 127 1.66 18.61 -9.96
C GLY A 127 1.66 17.53 -11.04
N ARG A 128 1.08 16.35 -10.76
CA ARG A 128 0.95 15.26 -11.73
C ARG A 128 -0.12 14.27 -11.30
N LYS A 129 -0.93 13.82 -12.27
CA LYS A 129 -1.87 12.71 -12.13
C LYS A 129 -1.39 11.48 -12.90
N PRO A 130 -1.70 10.25 -12.44
CA PRO A 130 -2.29 9.93 -11.12
C PRO A 130 -1.34 10.26 -9.95
N LEU A 131 -1.84 10.17 -8.71
CA LEU A 131 -1.04 10.39 -7.49
C LEU A 131 0.06 9.32 -7.36
N PHE A 132 -0.27 8.08 -7.71
CA PHE A 132 0.63 6.93 -7.69
C PHE A 132 0.79 6.33 -9.09
N ASP A 133 2.01 5.93 -9.42
CA ASP A 133 2.23 5.08 -10.59
C ASP A 133 2.04 3.60 -10.23
N PHE A 134 2.30 3.24 -8.96
CA PHE A 134 2.17 1.87 -8.47
C PHE A 134 1.81 1.84 -6.98
N LEU A 135 0.88 0.98 -6.59
CA LEU A 135 0.59 0.66 -5.19
C LEU A 135 1.08 -0.75 -4.86
N ILE A 136 1.78 -0.89 -3.74
CA ILE A 136 2.08 -2.19 -3.12
C ILE A 136 1.19 -2.31 -1.89
N LEU A 137 0.20 -3.20 -1.95
CA LEU A 137 -0.77 -3.42 -0.90
C LEU A 137 -0.67 -4.85 -0.36
N GLY A 138 -0.92 -5.01 0.92
CA GLY A 138 -1.42 -6.27 1.48
C GLY A 138 -2.92 -6.16 1.73
N ALA A 139 -3.56 -7.28 2.07
CA ALA A 139 -4.90 -7.26 2.64
C ALA A 139 -4.97 -8.07 3.95
N GLY A 140 -5.78 -7.61 4.89
CA GLY A 140 -6.16 -8.39 6.08
C GLY A 140 -6.93 -9.66 5.70
N ALA A 141 -7.03 -10.62 6.63
CA ALA A 141 -7.87 -11.82 6.42
C ALA A 141 -9.37 -11.46 6.31
N ASP A 142 -9.75 -10.32 6.87
CA ASP A 142 -11.05 -9.65 6.75
C ASP A 142 -11.17 -8.78 5.48
N GLY A 143 -10.13 -8.70 4.65
CA GLY A 143 -10.15 -8.00 3.37
C GLY A 143 -9.84 -6.50 3.40
N HIS A 144 -9.54 -5.93 4.58
CA HIS A 144 -9.13 -4.53 4.66
C HIS A 144 -7.80 -4.30 3.91
N ILE A 145 -7.64 -3.11 3.33
CA ILE A 145 -6.37 -2.62 2.79
C ILE A 145 -6.02 -1.31 3.49
N ALA A 146 -4.73 -0.96 3.56
CA ALA A 146 -4.27 0.17 4.37
C ALA A 146 -4.86 0.06 5.80
N ALA A 147 -5.49 1.10 6.34
CA ALA A 147 -6.34 0.99 7.52
C ALA A 147 -7.82 1.31 7.20
N LEU A 148 -8.32 0.79 6.07
CA LEU A 148 -9.70 0.95 5.63
C LEU A 148 -10.51 -0.32 5.97
N PHE A 149 -11.04 -0.35 7.19
CA PHE A 149 -11.82 -1.46 7.72
C PHE A 149 -13.31 -1.32 7.42
N GLU A 150 -14.00 -2.45 7.23
CA GLU A 150 -15.45 -2.48 7.05
C GLU A 150 -16.19 -1.86 8.25
N GLY A 151 -17.13 -0.96 7.96
CA GLY A 151 -17.93 -0.25 8.96
C GLY A 151 -17.24 0.94 9.64
N GLU A 152 -16.00 1.27 9.27
CA GLU A 152 -15.31 2.47 9.78
C GLU A 152 -15.58 3.70 8.90
N ALA A 153 -15.69 4.87 9.53
CA ALA A 153 -15.96 6.14 8.85
C ALA A 153 -14.88 6.52 7.81
N ALA A 154 -13.67 5.99 7.96
CA ALA A 154 -12.57 6.18 7.02
C ALA A 154 -12.92 5.74 5.58
N LEU A 155 -13.79 4.74 5.42
CA LEU A 155 -14.28 4.32 4.10
C LEU A 155 -15.08 5.43 3.41
N GLU A 156 -15.83 6.25 4.15
CA GLU A 156 -16.70 7.29 3.56
C GLU A 156 -16.02 8.67 3.46
N SER A 157 -14.77 8.78 3.90
CA SER A 157 -14.04 10.04 3.92
C SER A 157 -13.86 10.63 2.51
N GLN A 158 -14.10 11.93 2.40
CA GLN A 158 -13.95 12.72 1.17
C GLN A 158 -12.58 13.40 1.06
N GLU A 159 -11.72 13.26 2.07
CA GLU A 159 -10.33 13.72 2.05
C GLU A 159 -9.41 12.65 1.43
N LEU A 160 -8.14 12.99 1.18
CA LEU A 160 -7.14 12.03 0.68
C LEU A 160 -6.54 11.18 1.81
N ALA A 161 -6.49 11.73 3.02
CA ALA A 161 -6.06 11.03 4.22
C ALA A 161 -7.04 11.30 5.38
N THR A 162 -7.13 10.37 6.32
CA THR A 162 -8.05 10.42 7.47
C THR A 162 -7.54 9.58 8.63
N GLU A 163 -8.13 9.76 9.80
CA GLU A 163 -8.02 8.82 10.91
C GLU A 163 -8.87 7.57 10.66
N SER A 164 -8.45 6.45 11.25
CA SER A 164 -9.19 5.18 11.27
C SER A 164 -8.96 4.43 12.58
N ASN A 165 -9.78 3.42 12.85
CA ASN A 165 -9.68 2.60 14.05
C ASN A 165 -9.72 1.10 13.72
N ALA A 166 -8.67 0.38 14.12
CA ALA A 166 -8.52 -1.05 13.97
C ALA A 166 -8.92 -1.77 15.27
N LYS A 167 -10.24 -1.88 15.52
CA LYS A 167 -10.88 -2.37 16.76
C LYS A 167 -10.45 -3.77 17.26
N ARG A 168 -9.68 -4.53 16.49
CA ARG A 168 -9.23 -5.90 16.80
C ARG A 168 -7.71 -6.09 16.67
N THR A 169 -6.94 -5.02 16.84
CA THR A 169 -5.47 -5.06 16.75
C THR A 169 -4.82 -4.42 17.98
N ILE A 170 -3.55 -4.72 18.22
CA ILE A 170 -2.79 -4.26 19.41
C ILE A 170 -2.81 -2.73 19.50
N VAL A 171 -2.46 -2.05 18.41
CA VAL A 171 -2.60 -0.60 18.28
C VAL A 171 -3.88 -0.33 17.54
N GLN A 172 -4.87 0.30 18.16
CA GLN A 172 -6.16 0.55 17.50
C GLN A 172 -6.12 1.80 16.61
N GLU A 173 -5.44 2.84 17.06
CA GLU A 173 -5.43 4.13 16.37
C GLU A 173 -4.58 4.08 15.09
N ARG A 174 -5.16 4.55 14.00
CA ARG A 174 -4.55 4.53 12.66
C ARG A 174 -4.70 5.89 11.99
N LEU A 175 -3.70 6.21 11.16
CA LEU A 175 -3.79 7.22 10.12
C LEU A 175 -3.73 6.50 8.77
N THR A 176 -4.58 6.85 7.82
CA THR A 176 -4.71 6.12 6.55
C THR A 176 -4.96 7.05 5.38
N LEU A 177 -4.45 6.65 4.22
CA LEU A 177 -4.96 7.15 2.95
C LEU A 177 -6.34 6.55 2.70
N THR A 178 -7.23 7.36 2.13
CA THR A 178 -8.61 6.98 1.82
C THR A 178 -8.69 6.28 0.47
N THR A 179 -9.85 5.70 0.15
CA THR A 179 -10.09 5.18 -1.20
C THR A 179 -9.96 6.27 -2.27
N LYS A 180 -10.26 7.54 -1.94
CA LYS A 180 -10.10 8.69 -2.84
C LYS A 180 -8.64 8.98 -3.20
N ALA A 181 -7.71 8.74 -2.29
CA ALA A 181 -6.28 8.82 -2.61
C ALA A 181 -5.81 7.59 -3.38
N LEU A 182 -6.17 6.40 -2.89
CA LEU A 182 -5.70 5.14 -3.48
C LEU A 182 -6.22 4.93 -4.91
N GLU A 183 -7.44 5.36 -5.22
CA GLU A 183 -7.98 5.29 -6.59
C GLU A 183 -7.23 6.17 -7.60
N GLN A 184 -6.44 7.14 -7.12
CA GLN A 184 -5.53 7.93 -7.95
C GLN A 184 -4.22 7.15 -8.18
N SER A 185 -4.33 5.90 -8.64
CA SER A 185 -3.19 5.06 -9.01
C SER A 185 -3.36 4.51 -10.41
N ALA A 186 -2.26 4.38 -11.16
CA ALA A 186 -2.27 3.68 -12.43
C ALA A 186 -2.43 2.16 -12.24
N ARG A 187 -1.76 1.60 -11.24
CA ARG A 187 -1.66 0.15 -11.01
C ARG A 187 -1.58 -0.20 -9.53
N ALA A 188 -2.04 -1.39 -9.15
CA ALA A 188 -1.83 -1.95 -7.83
C ALA A 188 -1.39 -3.41 -7.89
N LEU A 189 -0.45 -3.77 -7.03
CA LEU A 189 -0.07 -5.13 -6.71
C LEU A 189 -0.54 -5.46 -5.28
N ILE A 190 -1.42 -6.44 -5.17
CA ILE A 190 -1.94 -6.92 -3.90
C ILE A 190 -1.26 -8.24 -3.58
N LEU A 191 -0.57 -8.29 -2.44
CA LEU A 191 0.17 -9.45 -1.96
C LEU A 191 -0.67 -10.20 -0.91
N LEU A 192 -1.10 -11.42 -1.25
CA LEU A 192 -1.86 -12.30 -0.37
C LEU A 192 -1.06 -13.57 -0.10
N LYS A 193 -0.48 -13.64 1.10
CA LYS A 193 0.30 -14.80 1.56
C LYS A 193 -0.38 -15.40 2.80
N GLY A 194 -0.52 -16.72 2.82
CA GLY A 194 -1.06 -17.52 3.93
C GLY A 194 -2.49 -18.03 3.70
N PRO A 195 -2.86 -19.17 4.30
CA PRO A 195 -4.18 -19.79 4.12
C PRO A 195 -5.33 -18.91 4.61
N GLU A 196 -5.08 -18.01 5.57
CA GLU A 196 -6.07 -17.06 6.08
C GLU A 196 -6.52 -16.03 5.03
N LYS A 197 -5.84 -15.94 3.87
CA LYS A 197 -6.21 -15.05 2.76
C LYS A 197 -7.16 -15.70 1.75
N LEU A 198 -7.48 -16.99 1.90
CA LEU A 198 -8.30 -17.72 0.94
C LEU A 198 -9.66 -17.06 0.69
N ALA A 199 -10.34 -16.63 1.77
CA ALA A 199 -11.64 -15.97 1.67
C ALA A 199 -11.58 -14.64 0.88
N VAL A 200 -10.47 -13.89 0.98
CA VAL A 200 -10.26 -12.65 0.23
C VAL A 200 -10.14 -12.97 -1.26
N VAL A 201 -9.33 -13.96 -1.63
CA VAL A 201 -9.13 -14.35 -3.03
C VAL A 201 -10.42 -14.87 -3.66
N GLN A 202 -11.12 -15.80 -2.97
CA GLN A 202 -12.40 -16.34 -3.44
C GLN A 202 -13.45 -15.25 -3.63
N THR A 203 -13.46 -14.24 -2.76
CA THR A 203 -14.36 -13.10 -2.91
C THR A 203 -14.02 -12.26 -4.15
N LEU A 204 -12.73 -12.03 -4.42
CA LEU A 204 -12.27 -11.31 -5.63
C LEU A 204 -12.58 -12.07 -6.92
N GLU A 205 -12.73 -13.39 -6.85
CA GLU A 205 -13.16 -14.26 -7.96
C GLU A 205 -14.69 -14.30 -8.15
N GLY A 206 -15.47 -13.69 -7.25
CA GLY A 206 -16.93 -13.67 -7.32
C GLY A 206 -17.63 -14.80 -6.56
N GLY A 207 -16.96 -15.43 -5.58
CA GLY A 207 -17.56 -16.45 -4.70
C GLY A 207 -18.74 -15.93 -3.86
N SER A 208 -19.68 -16.82 -3.51
CA SER A 208 -20.99 -16.48 -2.93
C SER A 208 -21.00 -16.21 -1.42
N ASP A 209 -19.99 -16.66 -0.66
CA ASP A 209 -19.82 -16.38 0.78
C ASP A 209 -18.84 -15.22 1.02
N ALA A 210 -19.03 -14.15 0.25
CA ALA A 210 -18.08 -13.07 0.07
C ALA A 210 -17.87 -12.22 1.33
N LEU A 211 -16.60 -12.02 1.70
CA LEU A 211 -16.22 -10.90 2.56
C LEU A 211 -16.73 -9.60 1.96
N ARG A 212 -17.07 -8.63 2.80
CA ARG A 212 -17.26 -7.26 2.30
C ARG A 212 -15.88 -6.69 2.03
N LEU A 213 -15.57 -6.48 0.75
CA LEU A 213 -14.31 -5.90 0.28
C LEU A 213 -14.54 -4.47 -0.21
N THR A 214 -15.19 -3.62 0.59
CA THR A 214 -15.67 -2.28 0.17
C THR A 214 -14.54 -1.42 -0.36
N ALA A 215 -13.39 -1.38 0.32
CA ALA A 215 -12.23 -0.63 -0.13
C ALA A 215 -11.70 -1.15 -1.48
N LEU A 216 -11.45 -2.46 -1.60
CA LEU A 216 -10.95 -3.07 -2.84
C LEU A 216 -11.92 -2.90 -4.00
N ASN A 217 -13.22 -3.13 -3.80
CA ASN A 217 -14.26 -2.98 -4.82
C ASN A 217 -14.36 -1.55 -5.36
N ARG A 218 -14.00 -0.53 -4.57
CA ARG A 218 -13.88 0.86 -5.04
C ARG A 218 -12.64 1.08 -5.92
N LEU A 219 -11.54 0.37 -5.63
CA LEU A 219 -10.27 0.50 -6.39
C LEU A 219 -10.28 -0.27 -7.71
N LEU A 220 -10.83 -1.50 -7.73
CA LEU A 220 -10.82 -2.40 -8.89
C LEU A 220 -11.24 -1.73 -10.22
N PRO A 221 -12.34 -0.95 -10.30
CA PRO A 221 -12.76 -0.34 -11.57
C PRO A 221 -11.92 0.88 -11.99
N LYS A 222 -10.99 1.37 -11.15
CA LYS A 222 -10.27 2.64 -11.35
C LYS A 222 -8.85 2.46 -11.88
N MET A 223 -8.29 1.26 -11.76
CA MET A 223 -6.90 0.98 -12.09
C MET A 223 -6.71 -0.46 -12.57
N THR A 224 -5.51 -0.79 -13.03
CA THR A 224 -5.12 -2.19 -13.23
C THR A 224 -4.71 -2.80 -11.90
N VAL A 225 -5.34 -3.90 -11.50
CA VAL A 225 -5.01 -4.60 -10.26
C VAL A 225 -4.51 -6.00 -10.58
N LYS A 226 -3.33 -6.32 -10.05
CA LYS A 226 -2.79 -7.67 -10.02
C LYS A 226 -2.77 -8.17 -8.58
N VAL A 227 -3.25 -9.40 -8.38
CA VAL A 227 -3.21 -10.09 -7.09
C VAL A 227 -2.21 -11.23 -7.23
N LEU A 228 -1.18 -11.24 -6.39
CA LEU A 228 -0.32 -12.39 -6.20
C LEU A 228 -0.82 -13.13 -4.96
N ALA A 229 -1.13 -14.41 -5.12
CA ALA A 229 -1.64 -15.27 -4.05
C ALA A 229 -0.72 -16.47 -3.83
N PHE A 230 -0.31 -16.69 -2.58
CA PHE A 230 0.32 -17.93 -2.12
C PHE A 230 -0.37 -18.36 -0.83
N LEU A 231 -1.29 -19.33 -0.92
CA LEU A 231 -2.28 -19.64 0.11
C LEU A 231 -1.96 -20.90 0.94
N ARG A 232 -0.69 -21.34 0.92
CA ARG A 232 -0.21 -22.48 1.71
C ARG A 232 0.39 -22.03 3.03
#